data_AF-A0A0A9YM71-F1
#
_entry.id   AF-A0A0A9YM71-F1
#
_cell.length_a   1.000
_cell.length_b   1.000
_cell.length_c   1.000
_cell.angle_alpha   90.00
_cell.angle_beta   90.00
_cell.angle_gamma   90.00
#
_symmetry.space_group_name_H-M   'P 1'
#
loop_
_entity.id
_entity.type
_entity.pdbx_description
1 polymer ?
#
loop_
_entity_poly.entity_id
_entity_poly.type
_entity_poly.pdbx_seq_one_letter_code
_entity_poly.pdbx_strand_id
1 'polypeptide(L)'
;MTVTNDGATILKSIPVDNPSAKIIIDTSIAQDIGVGDGTTTVAVLSGELLREAEKLVNMKIHPQIIVRGWRKALQTARSMLYETSKDNSNNKELFTQDL
;
A
#
# COMPACT_ATOMS: atom_id res chain seq x y z
N MET A 1 14.78 -24.64 0.38
CA MET A 1 15.08 -23.27 0.89
C MET A 1 14.89 -22.33 -0.27
N THR A 2 13.94 -21.40 -0.19
CA THR A 2 13.65 -20.44 -1.27
C THR A 2 14.21 -19.09 -0.86
N VAL A 3 14.98 -18.45 -1.74
CA VAL A 3 15.54 -17.10 -1.53
C VAL A 3 14.79 -16.16 -2.46
N THR A 4 14.18 -15.11 -1.90
CA THR A 4 13.40 -14.12 -2.67
C THR A 4 13.41 -12.77 -1.96
N ASN A 5 13.28 -11.70 -2.73
CA ASN A 5 13.05 -10.34 -2.25
C ASN A 5 11.62 -9.86 -2.53
N ASP A 6 10.77 -10.67 -3.17
CA ASP A 6 9.38 -10.31 -3.43
C ASP A 6 8.55 -10.35 -2.14
N GLY A 7 7.97 -9.19 -1.80
CA GLY A 7 7.15 -9.02 -0.60
C GLY A 7 5.91 -9.92 -0.57
N ALA A 8 5.25 -10.16 -1.71
CA ALA A 8 4.07 -11.02 -1.75
C ALA A 8 4.43 -12.48 -1.47
N THR A 9 5.54 -12.97 -2.04
CA THR A 9 6.07 -14.32 -1.78
C THR A 9 6.50 -14.49 -0.32
N ILE A 10 7.15 -13.48 0.26
CA ILE A 10 7.52 -13.48 1.69
C ILE A 10 6.24 -13.56 2.54
N LEU A 11 5.26 -12.69 2.31
CA LEU A 11 4.02 -12.62 3.10
C LEU A 11 3.19 -13.92 3.04
N LYS A 12 3.13 -14.59 1.88
CA LYS A 12 2.47 -15.90 1.72
C LYS A 12 3.13 -17.01 2.54
N SER A 13 4.42 -16.88 2.85
CA SER A 13 5.19 -17.92 3.55
C SER A 13 5.08 -17.85 5.08
N ILE A 14 4.51 -16.76 5.62
CA ILE A 14 4.39 -16.56 7.06
C ILE A 14 3.12 -17.27 7.57
N PRO A 15 3.22 -18.20 8.53
CA PRO A 15 2.05 -18.78 9.16
C PRO A 15 1.36 -17.72 10.02
N VAL A 16 0.19 -17.24 9.56
CA VAL A 16 -0.63 -16.23 10.24
C VAL A 16 -2.01 -16.82 10.56
N ASP A 17 -2.40 -16.71 11.83
CA ASP A 17 -3.75 -17.05 12.32
C ASP A 17 -4.55 -15.80 12.73
N ASN A 18 -4.02 -14.61 12.44
CA ASN A 18 -4.69 -13.34 12.72
C ASN A 18 -5.51 -12.87 11.50
N PRO A 19 -6.84 -12.70 11.61
CA PRO A 19 -7.68 -12.28 10.49
C PRO A 19 -7.29 -10.92 9.88
N SER A 20 -6.85 -9.96 10.69
CA SER A 20 -6.42 -8.64 10.21
C SER A 20 -5.13 -8.72 9.41
N ALA A 21 -4.18 -9.55 9.85
CA ALA A 21 -2.96 -9.81 9.09
C ALA A 21 -3.25 -10.53 7.77
N LYS A 22 -4.24 -11.44 7.74
CA LYS A 22 -4.67 -12.09 6.50
C LYS A 22 -5.20 -11.10 5.47
N ILE A 23 -5.96 -10.08 5.89
CA ILE A 23 -6.44 -9.01 4.98
C ILE A 23 -5.25 -8.28 4.34
N ILE A 24 -4.19 -7.98 5.10
CA ILE A 24 -3.00 -7.29 4.58
C ILE A 24 -2.26 -8.19 3.57
N ILE A 25 -2.10 -9.48 3.88
CA ILE A 25 -1.50 -10.46 2.98
C ILE A 25 -2.30 -10.52 1.68
N ASP A 26 -3.61 -10.75 1.74
CA ASP A 26 -4.48 -10.85 0.57
C ASP A 26 -4.45 -9.57 -0.29
N THR A 27 -4.36 -8.40 0.34
CA THR A 27 -4.21 -7.12 -0.36
C THR A 27 -2.85 -7.00 -1.07
N SER A 28 -1.77 -7.47 -0.44
CA SER A 28 -0.44 -7.50 -1.05
C SER A 28 -0.39 -8.46 -2.25
N ILE A 29 -1.06 -9.60 -2.16
CA ILE A 29 -1.22 -10.55 -3.28
C ILE A 29 -2.01 -9.92 -4.44
N ALA A 30 -3.09 -9.20 -4.14
CA ALA A 30 -3.86 -8.50 -5.16
C ALA A 30 -3.04 -7.41 -5.87
N GLN A 31 -2.18 -6.71 -5.12
CA GLN A 31 -1.25 -5.71 -5.66
C GLN A 31 -0.22 -6.34 -6.60
N ASP A 32 0.36 -7.48 -6.20
CA ASP A 32 1.28 -8.28 -7.03
C ASP A 32 0.62 -8.72 -8.35
N ILE A 33 -0.60 -9.26 -8.29
CA ILE A 33 -1.33 -9.72 -9.49
C ILE A 33 -1.71 -8.55 -10.42
N GLY A 34 -2.13 -7.41 -9.85
CA GLY A 34 -2.65 -6.29 -10.61
C GLY A 34 -1.58 -5.38 -11.23
N VAL A 35 -0.46 -5.18 -10.53
CA VAL A 35 0.58 -4.20 -10.91
C VAL A 35 1.97 -4.83 -10.99
N GLY A 36 2.23 -5.91 -10.24
CA GLY A 36 3.53 -6.58 -10.19
C GLY A 36 4.58 -5.91 -9.29
N ASP A 37 4.22 -4.82 -8.60
CA ASP A 37 5.10 -4.11 -7.66
C ASP A 37 4.28 -3.42 -6.56
N GLY A 38 4.95 -2.95 -5.50
CA GLY A 38 4.36 -2.25 -4.36
C GLY A 38 3.85 -3.20 -3.27
N THR A 39 4.16 -4.49 -3.37
CA THR A 39 3.73 -5.54 -2.42
C THR A 39 4.23 -5.25 -0.99
N THR A 40 5.49 -4.80 -0.87
CA THR A 40 6.10 -4.33 0.39
C THR A 40 5.46 -3.02 0.86
N THR A 41 5.18 -2.09 -0.05
CA THR A 41 4.55 -0.81 0.28
C THR A 41 3.18 -1.00 0.90
N VAL A 42 2.36 -1.94 0.40
CA VAL A 42 1.05 -2.27 0.99
C VAL A 42 1.19 -2.65 2.46
N ALA A 43 2.15 -3.51 2.79
CA ALA A 43 2.35 -3.99 4.16
C ALA A 43 2.84 -2.87 5.09
N VAL A 44 3.86 -2.12 4.67
CA VAL A 44 4.45 -1.04 5.47
C VAL A 44 3.45 0.10 5.68
N LEU A 45 2.79 0.55 4.61
CA LEU A 45 1.82 1.64 4.68
C LEU A 45 0.61 1.28 5.56
N SER A 46 0.12 0.04 5.44
CA SER A 46 -0.99 -0.45 6.28
C SER A 46 -0.59 -0.47 7.77
N GLY A 47 0.62 -0.92 8.07
CA GLY A 47 1.16 -0.93 9.43
C GLY A 47 1.24 0.48 10.04
N GLU A 48 1.82 1.44 9.31
CA GLU A 48 1.93 2.83 9.79
C GLU A 48 0.56 3.50 9.93
N LEU A 49 -0.38 3.27 9.01
CA LEU A 49 -1.74 3.79 9.15
C LEU A 49 -2.43 3.25 10.40
N LEU A 50 -2.33 1.95 10.69
CA LEU A 50 -2.89 1.36 11.90
C LEU A 50 -2.26 1.93 13.17
N ARG A 51 -0.94 2.13 13.16
CA ARG A 51 -0.20 2.75 14.27
C ARG A 51 -0.66 4.19 14.54
N GLU A 52 -0.88 5.00 13.50
CA GLU A 52 -1.41 6.36 13.68
C GLU A 52 -2.89 6.36 14.08
N ALA A 53 -3.70 5.42 13.57
CA ALA A 53 -5.08 5.25 14.01
C ALA A 53 -5.17 4.93 15.51
N GLU A 54 -4.30 4.06 16.02
CA GLU A 54 -4.27 3.71 17.45
C GLU A 54 -4.10 4.95 18.32
N LYS A 55 -3.18 5.86 17.96
CA LYS A 55 -2.99 7.14 18.68
C LYS A 55 -4.27 7.97 18.68
N LEU A 56 -4.94 8.10 17.54
CA LEU A 56 -6.18 8.87 17.43
C LEU A 56 -7.34 8.24 18.22
N VAL A 57 -7.44 6.90 18.22
CA VAL A 57 -8.42 6.16 19.03
C VAL A 57 -8.14 6.37 20.52
N ASN A 58 -6.88 6.36 20.95
CA ASN A 58 -6.49 6.65 22.33
C ASN A 58 -6.88 8.07 22.76
N MET A 59 -6.90 9.02 21.82
CA MET A 59 -7.44 10.37 21.99
C MET A 59 -8.97 10.45 21.96
N LYS A 60 -9.68 9.32 22.00
CA LYS A 60 -11.15 9.20 21.96
C LYS A 60 -11.78 9.70 20.66
N ILE A 61 -11.03 9.74 19.56
CA ILE A 61 -11.59 10.03 18.24
C ILE A 61 -12.29 8.77 17.73
N HIS A 62 -13.57 8.91 17.37
CA HIS A 62 -14.35 7.78 16.87
C HIS A 62 -13.75 7.23 15.55
N PRO A 63 -13.55 5.90 15.40
CA PRO A 63 -12.90 5.31 14.21
C PRO A 63 -13.48 5.76 12.87
N GLN A 64 -14.81 5.91 12.80
CA GLN A 64 -15.49 6.40 11.58
C GLN A 64 -15.03 7.82 11.15
N ILE A 65 -14.63 8.67 12.09
CA ILE A 65 -14.08 10.01 11.79
C ILE A 65 -12.69 9.85 11.17
N ILE A 66 -11.86 8.96 11.71
CA ILE A 66 -10.51 8.66 11.20
C ILE A 66 -10.60 8.16 9.77
N VAL A 67 -11.43 7.14 9.52
CA VAL A 67 -11.65 6.56 8.17
C VAL A 67 -12.12 7.64 7.20
N ARG A 68 -13.06 8.50 7.61
CA ARG A 68 -13.54 9.61 6.77
C ARG A 68 -12.42 10.61 6.47
N GLY A 69 -11.56 10.91 7.44
CA GLY A 69 -10.38 11.76 7.25
C GLY A 69 -9.40 11.18 6.24
N TRP A 70 -9.05 9.90 6.39
CA TRP A 70 -8.15 9.21 5.47
C TRP A 70 -8.72 9.09 4.06
N ARG A 71 -10.03 8.86 3.89
CA ARG A 71 -10.66 8.86 2.57
C ARG A 71 -10.53 10.21 1.86
N LYS A 72 -10.66 11.32 2.59
CA LYS A 72 -10.43 12.66 2.05
C LYS A 72 -8.96 12.86 1.68
N ALA A 73 -8.03 12.50 2.56
CA ALA A 73 -6.60 12.59 2.30
C ALA A 73 -6.18 11.76 1.08
N LEU A 74 -6.71 10.54 0.95
CA LEU A 74 -6.48 9.67 -0.20
C LEU A 74 -6.94 10.32 -1.51
N GLN A 75 -8.11 10.97 -1.52
CA GLN A 75 -8.60 11.65 -2.71
C GLN A 75 -7.64 12.76 -3.14
N THR A 76 -7.20 13.61 -2.20
CA THR A 76 -6.23 14.68 -2.48
C THR A 76 -4.89 14.12 -2.95
N ALA A 77 -4.36 13.10 -2.27
CA ALA A 77 -3.09 12.47 -2.63
C ALA A 77 -3.14 11.87 -4.04
N ARG A 78 -4.24 11.21 -4.40
CA ARG A 78 -4.44 10.66 -5.74
C ARG A 78 -4.51 11.75 -6.80
N SER A 79 -5.26 12.83 -6.56
CA SER A 79 -5.30 13.98 -7.47
C SER A 79 -3.90 14.55 -7.73
N MET A 80 -3.13 14.77 -6.66
CA MET A 80 -1.76 15.27 -6.78
C MET A 80 -0.85 14.31 -7.55
N LEU A 81 -0.98 13.00 -7.35
CA LEU A 81 -0.19 12.00 -8.10
C LEU A 81 -0.48 12.07 -9.61
N TYR A 82 -1.73 12.25 -10.01
CA TYR A 82 -2.07 12.44 -11.42
C TYR A 82 -1.54 13.76 -11.98
N GLU A 83 -1.70 14.86 -11.25
CA GLU A 83 -1.22 16.18 -11.68
C GLU A 83 0.31 16.24 -11.83
N THR A 84 1.03 15.51 -11.00
CA THR A 84 2.50 15.47 -11.00
C THR A 84 3.08 14.33 -11.82
N SER A 85 2.24 13.41 -12.32
CA SER A 85 2.69 12.31 -13.17
C SER A 85 3.27 12.83 -14.49
N LYS A 86 4.32 12.18 -14.97
CA LYS A 86 4.91 12.44 -16.29
C LYS A 86 4.67 11.23 -17.16
N ASP A 87 4.04 11.44 -18.30
CA ASP A 87 3.83 10.40 -19.29
C ASP A 87 4.98 10.40 -20.31
N ASN A 88 5.91 9.47 -20.13
CA ASN A 88 7.01 9.24 -21.05
C ASN A 88 6.72 8.12 -22.06
N SER A 89 5.51 7.54 -22.09
CA SER A 89 5.18 6.39 -22.95
C SER A 89 5.42 6.64 -24.44
N ASN A 90 5.29 7.89 -24.89
CA ASN A 90 5.50 8.30 -26.28
C ASN A 90 6.97 8.62 -26.62
N ASN A 91 7.85 8.72 -25.61
CA ASN A 91 9.28 9.01 -25.81
C ASN A 91 10.12 7.82 -25.35
N LYS A 92 10.57 7.01 -26.32
CA LYS A 92 11.31 5.78 -26.09
C LYS A 92 12.62 5.98 -25.31
N GLU A 93 13.32 7.10 -25.51
CA GLU A 93 14.55 7.41 -24.79
C GLU A 93 14.27 7.73 -23.31
N LEU A 94 13.26 8.56 -23.03
CA LEU A 94 12.87 8.88 -21.65
C LEU A 94 12.23 7.68 -20.94
N PHE A 95 11.41 6.90 -21.64
CA PHE A 95 10.79 5.69 -21.08
C PHE A 95 11.84 4.64 -20.65
N THR A 96 12.94 4.53 -21.40
CA THR A 96 14.03 3.61 -21.05
C THR A 96 14.86 4.12 -19.86
N GLN A 97 14.81 5.42 -19.55
CA GLN A 97 15.45 5.99 -18.36
C GLN A 97 14.58 5.84 -17.09
N ASP A 98 13.27 5.61 -17.23
CA ASP A 98 12.34 5.40 -16.12
C ASP A 98 12.32 3.96 -15.57
N LEU A 99 12.89 2.99 -16.32
CA LEU A 99 12.95 1.56 -16.02
C LEU A 99 14.30 1.14 -15.44
#